data_AF-A0A3M1CDR9-F1
#
_entry.id   AF-A0A3M1CDR9-F1
#
_cell.length_a   1.000
_cell.length_b   1.000
_cell.length_c   1.000
_cell.angle_alpha   90.00
_cell.angle_beta   90.00
_cell.angle_gamma   90.00
#
_symmetry.space_group_name_H-M   'P 1'
#
loop_
_entity.id
_entity.type
_entity.pdbx_description
1 polymer ?
#
loop_
_entity_poly.entity_id
_entity_poly.type
_entity_poly.pdbx_seq_one_letter_code
_entity_poly.pdbx_strand_id
1 'polypeptide(L)'
;WKVYYPKSKHLEYEGFFKDDKPQGLFKYYYEHDTIKAKVHFKQNGKYAYATLYHFNGKIMAKGKYLEQKKDSVWEFYNELGQLINRENYLQGQRHGLSITYYDSGKVYQKIQYILNKKHGYFIEYFPDGKIKGMGYYKNDLPEGYFVYYAPNGTRVGLITYQNGIRNGPTVYKELDGKIKEKVLMINGKEAKEEESKKYFEQHPEVLHNEFGLDKDIIRLFENQDEKTLTQENINTDNKEKLLQTLHKNSPPKQVKKQTPKKSR
;
A
#
# COMPACT_ATOMS: atom_id res chain seq x y z
N TRP A 1 31.88 -8.72 28.32
CA TRP A 1 30.79 -8.92 29.30
C TRP A 1 29.98 -10.13 28.88
N LYS A 2 29.70 -11.03 29.81
CA LYS A 2 28.86 -12.22 29.62
C LYS A 2 27.82 -12.22 30.73
N VAL A 3 26.55 -12.38 30.36
CA VAL A 3 25.42 -12.42 31.30
C VAL A 3 24.65 -13.71 31.07
N TYR A 4 24.16 -14.29 32.15
CA TYR A 4 23.49 -15.60 32.19
C TYR A 4 22.06 -15.44 32.67
N TYR A 5 21.19 -16.33 32.23
CA TYR A 5 19.82 -16.40 32.72
C TYR A 5 19.75 -16.66 34.24
N PRO A 6 18.73 -16.14 34.96
CA PRO A 6 18.61 -16.35 36.39
C PRO A 6 18.62 -17.84 36.78
N LYS A 7 19.49 -18.22 37.73
CA LYS A 7 19.65 -19.61 38.20
C LYS A 7 20.06 -20.62 37.11
N SER A 8 20.58 -20.15 35.98
CA SER A 8 20.96 -20.97 34.84
C SER A 8 22.44 -20.79 34.49
N LYS A 9 23.03 -21.79 33.83
CA LYS A 9 24.36 -21.70 33.22
C LYS A 9 24.30 -21.22 31.77
N HIS A 10 23.11 -21.04 31.23
CA HIS A 10 22.87 -20.62 29.86
C HIS A 10 23.08 -19.12 29.70
N LEU A 11 23.76 -18.73 28.64
CA LEU A 11 24.03 -17.32 28.36
C LEU A 11 22.73 -16.62 27.99
N GLU A 12 22.53 -15.41 28.50
CA GLU A 12 21.49 -14.50 28.00
C GLU A 12 22.08 -13.64 26.89
N TYR A 13 23.26 -13.06 27.11
CA TYR A 13 24.01 -12.34 26.09
C TYR A 13 25.51 -12.23 26.38
N GLU A 14 26.29 -11.96 25.33
CA GLU A 14 27.67 -11.52 25.42
C GLU A 14 27.92 -10.29 24.54
N GLY A 15 28.79 -9.39 25.00
CA GLY A 15 29.11 -8.14 24.30
C GLY A 15 30.15 -7.29 25.02
N PHE A 16 30.44 -6.11 24.47
CA PHE A 16 31.40 -5.16 25.02
C PHE A 16 30.72 -3.82 25.31
N PHE A 17 30.97 -3.27 26.49
CA PHE A 17 30.52 -1.94 26.89
C PHE A 17 31.73 -1.03 27.08
N LYS A 18 31.57 0.25 26.71
CA LYS A 18 32.51 1.33 27.00
C LYS A 18 31.71 2.53 27.48
N ASP A 19 32.01 3.03 28.68
CA ASP A 19 31.33 4.16 29.32
C ASP A 19 29.79 3.95 29.39
N ASP A 20 29.38 2.78 29.88
CA ASP A 20 27.99 2.29 29.94
C ASP A 20 27.23 2.21 28.61
N LYS A 21 27.94 2.33 27.48
CA LYS A 21 27.36 2.25 26.13
C LYS A 21 27.80 0.97 25.41
N PRO A 22 26.88 0.25 24.75
CA PRO A 22 27.21 -0.96 24.03
C PRO A 22 28.05 -0.64 22.78
N GLN A 23 29.03 -1.49 22.50
CA GLN A 23 29.98 -1.34 21.41
C GLN A 23 30.14 -2.66 20.64
N GLY A 24 30.21 -2.55 19.31
CA GLY A 24 30.50 -3.70 18.46
C GLY A 24 29.40 -4.76 18.47
N LEU A 25 29.78 -6.01 18.34
CA LEU A 25 28.85 -7.14 18.22
C LEU A 25 28.39 -7.62 19.60
N PHE A 26 27.08 -7.61 19.78
CA PHE A 26 26.38 -8.33 20.83
C PHE A 26 25.75 -9.59 20.24
N LYS A 27 25.81 -10.68 20.99
CA LYS A 27 25.05 -11.89 20.71
C LYS A 27 24.12 -12.15 21.88
N TYR A 28 22.86 -12.35 21.57
CA TYR A 28 21.83 -12.74 22.51
C TYR A 28 21.46 -14.18 22.21
N TYR A 29 21.18 -14.95 23.24
CA TYR A 29 20.89 -16.37 23.15
C TYR A 29 19.49 -16.66 23.69
N TYR A 30 18.93 -17.78 23.28
CA TYR A 30 17.79 -18.41 23.96
C TYR A 30 18.30 -19.18 25.18
N GLU A 31 17.40 -19.55 26.09
CA GLU A 31 17.74 -20.27 27.32
C GLU A 31 18.30 -21.69 27.07
N HIS A 32 18.29 -22.16 25.83
CA HIS A 32 18.94 -23.41 25.39
C HIS A 32 20.16 -23.14 24.48
N ASP A 33 20.83 -22.01 24.69
CA ASP A 33 22.11 -21.58 24.08
C ASP A 33 22.13 -21.42 22.55
N THR A 34 20.99 -21.47 21.86
CA THR A 34 20.94 -21.07 20.44
C THR A 34 20.89 -19.57 20.29
N ILE A 35 21.45 -19.03 19.19
CA ILE A 35 21.48 -17.58 18.96
C ILE A 35 20.06 -17.07 18.71
N LYS A 36 19.63 -16.09 19.51
CA LYS A 36 18.39 -15.35 19.38
C LYS A 36 18.56 -14.09 18.54
N ALA A 37 19.68 -13.38 18.73
CA ALA A 37 19.98 -12.19 17.97
C ALA A 37 21.49 -11.91 17.88
N LYS A 38 21.89 -11.29 16.77
CA LYS A 38 23.18 -10.61 16.62
C LYS A 38 22.90 -9.13 16.39
N VAL A 39 23.49 -8.26 17.21
CA VAL A 39 23.27 -6.82 17.15
C VAL A 39 24.63 -6.13 17.08
N HIS A 40 24.88 -5.38 16.00
CA HIS A 40 26.12 -4.62 15.84
C HIS A 40 25.86 -3.14 16.16
N PHE A 41 26.28 -2.70 17.34
CA PHE A 41 26.18 -1.32 17.79
C PHE A 41 27.30 -0.45 17.19
N LYS A 42 26.94 0.73 16.68
CA LYS A 42 27.83 1.75 16.14
C LYS A 42 27.52 3.12 16.75
N GLN A 43 28.53 4.01 16.71
CA GLN A 43 28.46 5.36 17.26
C GLN A 43 27.89 5.38 18.68
N ASN A 44 28.53 4.65 19.60
CA ASN A 44 28.15 4.60 21.01
C ASN A 44 26.69 4.19 21.25
N GLY A 45 26.19 3.23 20.47
CA GLY A 45 24.83 2.70 20.59
C GLY A 45 23.75 3.49 19.84
N LYS A 46 24.08 4.61 19.18
CA LYS A 46 23.11 5.38 18.40
C LYS A 46 22.50 4.58 17.24
N TYR A 47 23.33 3.77 16.58
CA TYR A 47 22.89 2.87 15.51
C TYR A 47 23.11 1.43 15.92
N ALA A 48 22.18 0.55 15.57
CA ALA A 48 22.37 -0.88 15.74
C ALA A 48 21.83 -1.64 14.53
N TYR A 49 22.65 -2.53 13.97
CA TYR A 49 22.22 -3.43 12.90
C TYR A 49 21.89 -4.78 13.52
N ALA A 50 20.63 -5.18 13.45
CA ALA A 50 20.16 -6.38 14.09
C ALA A 50 19.87 -7.49 13.07
N THR A 51 20.20 -8.71 13.44
CA THR A 51 19.73 -9.94 12.82
C THR A 51 19.14 -10.80 13.93
N LEU A 52 17.84 -11.05 13.85
CA LEU A 52 17.07 -11.89 14.75
C LEU A 52 16.92 -13.26 14.12
N TYR A 53 16.91 -14.31 14.93
CA TYR A 53 16.86 -15.68 14.48
C TYR A 53 15.64 -16.38 15.09
N HIS A 54 15.04 -17.29 14.33
CA HIS A 54 14.09 -18.28 14.82
C HIS A 54 14.81 -19.30 15.70
N PHE A 55 14.05 -20.07 16.48
CA PHE A 55 14.60 -21.16 17.31
C PHE A 55 15.40 -22.19 16.51
N ASN A 56 15.02 -22.41 15.24
CA ASN A 56 15.71 -23.30 14.31
C ASN A 56 17.00 -22.70 13.71
N GLY A 57 17.42 -21.51 14.14
CA GLY A 57 18.64 -20.83 13.70
C GLY A 57 18.55 -20.12 12.35
N LYS A 58 17.39 -20.14 11.66
CA LYS A 58 17.18 -19.33 10.45
C LYS A 58 16.89 -17.89 10.83
N ILE A 59 17.18 -16.96 9.91
CA ILE A 59 16.88 -15.54 10.13
C ILE A 59 15.36 -15.39 10.26
N MET A 60 14.94 -14.64 11.28
CA MET A 60 13.55 -14.23 11.51
C MET A 60 13.32 -12.82 11.00
N ALA A 61 14.25 -11.91 11.30
CA ALA A 61 14.18 -10.54 10.83
C ALA A 61 15.57 -9.91 10.81
N LYS A 62 15.77 -8.91 9.97
CA LYS A 62 16.97 -8.08 10.03
C LYS A 62 16.67 -6.65 9.59
N GLY A 63 17.42 -5.71 10.16
CA GLY A 63 17.24 -4.30 9.86
C GLY A 63 18.08 -3.42 10.76
N LYS A 64 17.78 -2.12 10.71
CA LYS A 64 18.49 -1.08 11.46
C LYS A 64 17.62 -0.54 12.59
N TYR A 65 18.25 -0.27 13.70
CA TYR A 65 17.74 0.57 14.77
C TYR A 65 18.49 1.89 14.79
N LEU A 66 17.74 2.98 14.97
CA LEU A 66 18.22 4.30 15.33
C LEU A 66 17.64 4.65 16.69
N GLU A 67 18.49 4.92 17.67
CA GLU A 67 18.07 5.26 19.04
C GLU A 67 17.06 4.23 19.61
N GLN A 68 17.39 2.95 19.43
CA GLN A 68 16.59 1.79 19.89
C GLN A 68 15.24 1.60 19.18
N LYS A 69 14.91 2.41 18.17
CA LYS A 69 13.69 2.27 17.36
C LYS A 69 14.00 1.78 15.96
N LYS A 70 13.14 0.92 15.38
CA LYS A 70 13.31 0.44 13.99
C LYS A 70 13.39 1.63 13.03
N ASP A 71 14.28 1.54 12.06
CA ASP A 71 14.54 2.60 11.10
C ASP A 71 14.95 2.00 9.74
N SER A 72 14.65 2.72 8.66
CA SER A 72 14.92 2.28 7.29
C SER A 72 14.22 0.94 6.97
N VAL A 73 14.80 0.12 6.10
CA VAL A 73 14.23 -1.16 5.69
C VAL A 73 14.43 -2.25 6.76
N TRP A 74 13.35 -2.98 7.03
CA TRP A 74 13.34 -4.24 7.78
C TRP A 74 12.83 -5.37 6.89
N GLU A 75 13.54 -6.50 6.92
CA GLU A 75 13.17 -7.73 6.23
C GLU A 75 12.75 -8.78 7.24
N PHE A 76 11.67 -9.51 6.97
CA PHE A 76 11.10 -10.54 7.82
C PHE A 76 10.96 -11.85 7.06
N TYR A 77 11.25 -12.95 7.73
CA TYR A 77 11.34 -14.27 7.15
C TYR A 77 10.55 -15.27 7.99
N ASN A 78 9.92 -16.24 7.34
CA ASN A 78 9.26 -17.35 8.03
C ASN A 78 10.27 -18.38 8.56
N GLU A 79 9.80 -19.39 9.30
CA GLU A 79 10.67 -20.46 9.85
C GLU A 79 11.32 -21.34 8.77
N LEU A 80 10.86 -21.27 7.52
CA LEU A 80 11.52 -21.93 6.39
C LEU A 80 12.70 -21.10 5.84
N GLY A 81 12.83 -19.84 6.26
CA GLY A 81 13.85 -18.89 5.78
C GLY A 81 13.41 -18.10 4.55
N GLN A 82 12.13 -18.16 4.18
CA GLN A 82 11.58 -17.44 3.03
C GLN A 82 11.21 -16.02 3.45
N LEU A 83 11.56 -15.03 2.62
CA LEU A 83 11.20 -13.63 2.84
C LEU A 83 9.68 -13.47 2.71
N ILE A 84 9.02 -13.00 3.77
CA ILE A 84 7.56 -12.80 3.80
C ILE A 84 7.18 -11.33 3.80
N ASN A 85 8.02 -10.45 4.36
CA ASN A 85 7.78 -9.01 4.35
C ASN A 85 9.07 -8.20 4.21
N ARG A 86 8.96 -7.07 3.52
CA ARG A 86 9.92 -5.96 3.54
C ARG A 86 9.16 -4.69 3.91
N GLU A 87 9.57 -4.02 4.98
CA GLU A 87 8.85 -2.86 5.52
C GLU A 87 9.81 -1.70 5.74
N ASN A 88 9.40 -0.48 5.37
CA ASN A 88 10.12 0.74 5.71
C ASN A 88 9.65 1.31 7.05
N TYR A 89 10.59 1.75 7.87
CA TYR A 89 10.36 2.34 9.20
C TYR A 89 11.02 3.70 9.33
N LEU A 90 10.35 4.59 10.06
CA LEU A 90 10.89 5.86 10.55
C LEU A 90 10.55 5.97 12.03
N GLN A 91 11.56 6.07 12.90
CA GLN A 91 11.38 6.25 14.35
C GLN A 91 10.46 5.20 14.98
N GLY A 92 10.61 3.94 14.56
CA GLY A 92 9.84 2.80 15.08
C GLY A 92 8.45 2.64 14.48
N GLN A 93 8.05 3.50 13.55
CA GLN A 93 6.74 3.46 12.90
C GLN A 93 6.90 3.12 11.42
N ARG A 94 6.03 2.29 10.86
CA ARG A 94 6.00 2.00 9.41
C ARG A 94 5.80 3.31 8.65
N HIS A 95 6.68 3.59 7.70
CA HIS A 95 6.66 4.81 6.92
C HIS A 95 7.30 4.55 5.56
N GLY A 96 6.58 4.77 4.48
CA GLY A 96 6.96 4.40 3.12
C GLY A 96 6.34 3.06 2.68
N LEU A 97 7.00 2.40 1.73
CA LEU A 97 6.50 1.19 1.09
C LEU A 97 6.67 -0.04 1.99
N SER A 98 5.63 -0.86 2.09
CA SER A 98 5.68 -2.22 2.62
C SER A 98 5.31 -3.22 1.52
N ILE A 99 6.07 -4.30 1.43
CA ILE A 99 5.90 -5.37 0.44
C ILE A 99 5.71 -6.68 1.18
N THR A 100 4.67 -7.42 0.82
CA THR A 100 4.38 -8.77 1.30
C THR A 100 4.55 -9.76 0.16
N TYR A 101 5.09 -10.94 0.45
CA TYR A 101 5.38 -11.97 -0.54
C TYR A 101 4.55 -13.23 -0.27
N TYR A 102 4.27 -13.97 -1.34
CA TYR A 102 3.83 -15.36 -1.27
C TYR A 102 5.00 -16.27 -0.86
N ASP A 103 4.70 -17.50 -0.41
CA ASP A 103 5.71 -18.52 -0.13
C ASP A 103 6.58 -18.87 -1.35
N SER A 104 6.07 -18.62 -2.57
CA SER A 104 6.81 -18.75 -3.82
C SER A 104 7.88 -17.66 -4.03
N GLY A 105 7.93 -16.64 -3.17
CA GLY A 105 8.79 -15.46 -3.30
C GLY A 105 8.25 -14.38 -4.24
N LYS A 106 7.10 -14.61 -4.90
CA LYS A 106 6.43 -13.58 -5.71
C LYS A 106 5.75 -12.55 -4.83
N VAL A 107 5.64 -11.32 -5.31
CA VAL A 107 4.94 -10.24 -4.58
C VAL A 107 3.46 -10.58 -4.46
N TYR A 108 2.94 -10.55 -3.24
CA TYR A 108 1.52 -10.63 -2.95
C TYR A 108 0.88 -9.25 -2.92
N GLN A 109 1.51 -8.30 -2.22
CA GLN A 109 0.95 -6.97 -1.99
C GLN A 109 2.07 -5.94 -1.86
N LYS A 110 1.79 -4.73 -2.36
CA LYS A 110 2.54 -3.51 -2.07
C LYS A 110 1.57 -2.49 -1.48
N ILE A 111 1.94 -1.84 -0.38
CA ILE A 111 1.10 -0.84 0.30
C ILE A 111 1.96 0.26 0.92
N GLN A 112 1.46 1.50 0.88
CA GLN A 112 2.13 2.64 1.47
C GLN A 112 1.63 2.97 2.88
N TYR A 113 2.56 3.36 3.74
CA TYR A 113 2.31 3.79 5.11
C TYR A 113 2.85 5.19 5.36
N ILE A 114 2.14 5.97 6.18
CA ILE A 114 2.66 7.16 6.84
C ILE A 114 2.43 6.96 8.34
N LEU A 115 3.51 6.79 9.09
CA LEU A 115 3.47 6.74 10.57
C LEU A 115 2.47 5.69 11.09
N ASN A 116 2.70 4.43 10.71
CA ASN A 116 1.87 3.24 10.97
C ASN A 116 0.48 3.21 10.32
N LYS A 117 0.02 4.30 9.70
CA LYS A 117 -1.29 4.34 9.03
C LYS A 117 -1.13 4.05 7.54
N LYS A 118 -2.00 3.21 6.98
CA LYS A 118 -2.11 3.04 5.53
C LYS A 118 -2.45 4.40 4.92
N HIS A 119 -1.57 4.89 4.05
CA HIS A 119 -1.74 6.17 3.41
C HIS A 119 -1.01 6.14 2.07
N GLY A 120 -1.77 6.25 0.98
CA GLY A 120 -1.24 6.02 -0.36
C GLY A 120 -1.96 4.88 -1.06
N TYR A 121 -1.45 4.54 -2.24
CA TYR A 121 -1.96 3.42 -3.04
C TYR A 121 -1.54 2.08 -2.47
N PHE A 122 -2.34 1.06 -2.77
CA PHE A 122 -1.95 -0.34 -2.65
C PHE A 122 -2.25 -1.09 -3.95
N ILE A 123 -1.52 -2.18 -4.16
CA ILE A 123 -1.76 -3.14 -5.23
C ILE A 123 -1.56 -4.55 -4.68
N GLU A 124 -2.47 -5.44 -5.04
CA GLU A 124 -2.42 -6.88 -4.78
C GLU A 124 -2.28 -7.64 -6.07
N TYR A 125 -1.57 -8.76 -6.01
CA TYR A 125 -1.32 -9.65 -7.12
C TYR A 125 -1.83 -11.06 -6.80
N PHE A 126 -2.18 -11.80 -7.84
CA PHE A 126 -2.37 -13.24 -7.81
C PHE A 126 -1.00 -13.95 -7.77
N PRO A 127 -0.95 -15.26 -7.42
CA PRO A 127 0.28 -16.04 -7.44
C PRO A 127 0.96 -16.15 -8.82
N ASP A 128 0.23 -15.92 -9.91
CA ASP A 128 0.80 -15.87 -11.26
C ASP A 128 1.45 -14.51 -11.59
N GLY A 129 1.27 -13.50 -10.73
CA GLY A 129 1.80 -12.14 -10.89
C GLY A 129 0.82 -11.17 -11.54
N LYS A 130 -0.36 -11.62 -11.98
CA LYS A 130 -1.42 -10.73 -12.47
C LYS A 130 -2.00 -9.93 -11.32
N ILE A 131 -2.56 -8.77 -11.64
CA ILE A 131 -3.18 -7.91 -10.64
C ILE A 131 -4.47 -8.54 -10.15
N LYS A 132 -4.64 -8.55 -8.83
CA LYS A 132 -5.84 -9.01 -8.14
C LYS A 132 -6.72 -7.84 -7.72
N GLY A 133 -6.09 -6.77 -7.23
CA GLY A 133 -6.83 -5.57 -6.86
C GLY A 133 -5.93 -4.40 -6.50
N MET A 134 -6.53 -3.22 -6.41
CA MET A 134 -5.83 -1.98 -6.09
C MET A 134 -6.81 -0.93 -5.59
N GLY A 135 -6.27 0.11 -4.97
CA GLY A 135 -7.02 1.27 -4.50
C GLY A 135 -6.14 2.19 -3.68
N TYR A 136 -6.77 3.10 -2.94
CA TYR A 136 -6.10 4.11 -2.14
C TYR A 136 -6.62 4.15 -0.71
N TYR A 137 -5.70 4.34 0.25
CA TYR A 137 -6.01 4.58 1.65
C TYR A 137 -5.61 6.00 2.05
N LYS A 138 -6.47 6.65 2.84
CA LYS A 138 -6.18 7.91 3.52
C LYS A 138 -6.33 7.70 5.02
N ASN A 139 -5.20 7.60 5.73
CA ASN A 139 -5.17 7.41 7.18
C ASN A 139 -5.98 6.18 7.63
N ASP A 140 -5.66 5.02 7.06
CA ASP A 140 -6.34 3.72 7.25
C ASP A 140 -7.75 3.59 6.64
N LEU A 141 -8.33 4.68 6.15
CA LEU A 141 -9.66 4.68 5.53
C LEU A 141 -9.56 4.48 4.01
N PRO A 142 -10.30 3.53 3.42
CA PRO A 142 -10.50 3.45 1.98
C PRO A 142 -11.01 4.79 1.40
N GLU A 143 -10.41 5.24 0.30
CA GLU A 143 -10.78 6.50 -0.35
C GLU A 143 -10.67 6.34 -1.87
N GLY A 144 -11.68 6.81 -2.61
CA GLY A 144 -11.76 6.68 -4.05
C GLY A 144 -12.10 5.27 -4.53
N TYR A 145 -11.63 4.92 -5.73
CA TYR A 145 -11.96 3.67 -6.39
C TYR A 145 -11.10 2.50 -5.91
N PHE A 146 -11.77 1.40 -5.60
CA PHE A 146 -11.17 0.08 -5.40
C PHE A 146 -11.55 -0.79 -6.58
N VAL A 147 -10.54 -1.36 -7.22
CA VAL A 147 -10.70 -2.16 -8.43
C VAL A 147 -10.25 -3.58 -8.15
N TYR A 148 -11.02 -4.56 -8.60
CA TYR A 148 -10.72 -5.98 -8.45
C TYR A 148 -10.80 -6.70 -9.79
N TYR A 149 -9.86 -7.62 -10.00
CA TYR A 149 -9.75 -8.44 -11.19
C TYR A 149 -9.85 -9.91 -10.83
N ALA A 150 -10.40 -10.71 -11.73
CA ALA A 150 -10.33 -12.16 -11.68
C ALA A 150 -9.00 -12.67 -12.25
N PRO A 151 -8.61 -13.94 -11.99
CA PRO A 151 -7.35 -14.51 -12.50
C PRO A 151 -7.22 -14.52 -14.04
N ASN A 152 -8.34 -14.46 -14.77
CA ASN A 152 -8.36 -14.33 -16.22
C ASN A 152 -8.13 -12.88 -16.73
N GLY A 153 -7.96 -11.92 -15.82
CA GLY A 153 -7.76 -10.50 -16.14
C GLY A 153 -9.05 -9.70 -16.26
N THR A 154 -10.23 -10.31 -16.17
CA THR A 154 -11.50 -9.59 -16.19
C THR A 154 -11.64 -8.73 -14.95
N ARG A 155 -11.93 -7.42 -15.11
CA ARG A 155 -12.29 -6.54 -14.00
C ARG A 155 -13.69 -6.95 -13.48
N VAL A 156 -13.74 -7.55 -12.31
CA VAL A 156 -14.98 -8.07 -11.70
C VAL A 156 -15.57 -7.16 -10.63
N GLY A 157 -14.80 -6.17 -10.17
CA GLY A 157 -15.26 -5.26 -9.11
C GLY A 157 -14.78 -3.82 -9.30
N LEU A 158 -15.69 -2.90 -9.04
CA LEU A 158 -15.43 -1.50 -8.75
C LEU A 158 -16.24 -1.11 -7.52
N ILE A 159 -15.59 -0.55 -6.51
CA ILE A 159 -16.26 -0.01 -5.32
C ILE A 159 -15.71 1.38 -5.07
N THR A 160 -16.58 2.36 -4.82
CA THR A 160 -16.16 3.73 -4.50
C THR A 160 -16.32 3.99 -3.01
N TYR A 161 -15.27 4.53 -2.40
CA TYR A 161 -15.26 4.92 -1.00
C TYR A 161 -15.02 6.41 -0.83
N GLN A 162 -15.65 7.01 0.18
CA GLN A 162 -15.34 8.33 0.67
C GLN A 162 -15.25 8.27 2.20
N ASN A 163 -14.10 8.63 2.75
CA ASN A 163 -13.79 8.54 4.18
C ASN A 163 -14.10 7.16 4.77
N GLY A 164 -13.78 6.10 4.04
CA GLY A 164 -14.00 4.70 4.44
C GLY A 164 -15.43 4.18 4.31
N ILE A 165 -16.38 5.00 3.88
CA ILE A 165 -17.77 4.62 3.66
C ILE A 165 -18.00 4.43 2.16
N ARG A 166 -18.76 3.41 1.76
CA ARG A 166 -19.15 3.23 0.35
C ARG A 166 -19.97 4.43 -0.12
N ASN A 167 -19.44 5.20 -1.05
CA ASN A 167 -20.08 6.40 -1.57
C ASN A 167 -19.63 6.64 -3.01
N GLY A 168 -20.57 6.63 -3.96
CA GLY A 168 -20.31 6.64 -5.39
C GLY A 168 -20.63 5.29 -6.07
N PRO A 169 -20.26 5.14 -7.35
CA PRO A 169 -20.66 3.97 -8.13
C PRO A 169 -20.00 2.69 -7.62
N THR A 170 -20.78 1.62 -7.61
CA THR A 170 -20.33 0.25 -7.36
C THR A 170 -20.76 -0.61 -8.54
N VAL A 171 -19.84 -1.41 -9.07
CA VAL A 171 -20.09 -2.28 -10.22
C VAL A 171 -19.46 -3.64 -9.96
N TYR A 172 -20.27 -4.70 -10.07
CA TYR A 172 -19.80 -6.08 -10.07
C TYR A 172 -20.06 -6.71 -11.43
N LYS A 173 -19.07 -7.46 -11.92
CA LYS A 173 -19.17 -8.19 -13.18
C LYS A 173 -18.91 -9.67 -12.94
N GLU A 174 -19.55 -10.50 -13.74
CA GLU A 174 -19.24 -11.92 -13.85
C GLU A 174 -17.87 -12.13 -14.52
N LEU A 175 -17.35 -13.36 -14.48
CA LEU A 175 -16.05 -13.71 -15.07
C LEU A 175 -15.99 -13.50 -16.59
N ASP A 176 -17.14 -13.57 -17.28
CA ASP A 176 -17.30 -13.29 -18.70
C ASP A 176 -17.41 -11.79 -19.03
N GLY A 177 -17.36 -10.93 -18.01
CA GLY A 177 -17.41 -9.48 -18.13
C GLY A 177 -18.82 -8.88 -18.17
N LYS A 178 -19.89 -9.70 -18.13
CA LYS A 178 -21.26 -9.18 -18.03
C LYS A 178 -21.45 -8.49 -16.69
N ILE A 179 -22.13 -7.35 -16.70
CA ILE A 179 -22.49 -6.64 -15.47
C ILE A 179 -23.50 -7.50 -14.72
N LYS A 180 -23.10 -7.95 -13.53
CA LYS A 180 -23.96 -8.64 -12.57
C LYS A 180 -24.83 -7.62 -11.83
N GLU A 181 -24.19 -6.54 -11.40
CA GLU A 181 -24.80 -5.53 -10.56
C GLU A 181 -24.12 -4.19 -10.79
N LYS A 182 -24.91 -3.11 -10.78
CA LYS A 182 -24.41 -1.74 -10.74
C LYS A 182 -25.36 -0.91 -9.88
N VAL A 183 -24.81 -0.19 -8.91
CA VAL A 183 -25.59 0.61 -7.96
C VAL A 183 -24.82 1.86 -7.57
N LEU A 184 -25.52 2.97 -7.38
CA LEU A 184 -24.96 4.17 -6.78
C LEU A 184 -25.10 4.07 -5.26
N MET A 185 -23.99 4.18 -4.52
CA MET A 185 -24.01 4.24 -3.06
C MET A 185 -24.01 5.70 -2.61
N ILE A 186 -24.87 6.05 -1.65
CA ILE A 186 -24.93 7.37 -1.00
C ILE A 186 -24.79 7.17 0.50
N ASN A 187 -23.67 7.63 1.07
CA ASN A 187 -23.36 7.52 2.50
C ASN A 187 -23.54 6.10 3.08
N GLY A 188 -23.08 5.10 2.34
CA GLY A 188 -23.10 3.70 2.75
C GLY A 188 -24.41 2.96 2.46
N LYS A 189 -25.41 3.64 1.89
CA LYS A 189 -26.70 3.04 1.49
C LYS A 189 -26.86 3.05 -0.02
N GLU A 190 -27.60 2.10 -0.55
CA GLU A 190 -27.96 2.12 -1.97
C GLU A 190 -28.89 3.30 -2.26
N ALA A 191 -28.61 4.03 -3.33
CA ALA A 191 -29.50 5.04 -3.87
C ALA A 191 -30.75 4.39 -4.47
N LYS A 192 -31.80 5.19 -4.70
CA LYS A 192 -32.97 4.71 -5.41
C LYS A 192 -32.60 4.23 -6.81
N GLU A 193 -33.36 3.27 -7.32
CA GLU A 193 -33.08 2.65 -8.62
C GLU A 193 -33.01 3.68 -9.74
N GLU A 194 -33.92 4.67 -9.76
CA GLU A 194 -33.95 5.72 -10.79
C GLU A 194 -32.72 6.63 -10.71
N GLU A 195 -32.23 6.91 -9.50
CA GLU A 195 -31.03 7.72 -9.27
C GLU A 195 -29.78 6.97 -9.72
N SER A 196 -29.67 5.68 -9.36
CA SER A 196 -28.61 4.79 -9.84
C SER A 196 -28.62 4.70 -11.37
N LYS A 197 -29.79 4.48 -11.98
CA LYS A 197 -29.94 4.37 -13.43
C LYS A 197 -29.50 5.66 -14.13
N LYS A 198 -30.02 6.81 -13.68
CA LYS A 198 -29.65 8.12 -14.21
C LYS A 198 -28.14 8.37 -14.11
N TYR A 199 -27.51 8.01 -12.99
CA TYR A 199 -26.08 8.14 -12.82
C TYR A 199 -25.31 7.34 -13.88
N PHE A 200 -25.60 6.04 -14.04
CA PHE A 200 -24.88 5.20 -15.01
C PHE A 200 -25.19 5.53 -16.48
N GLU A 201 -26.33 6.15 -16.78
CA GLU A 201 -26.62 6.72 -18.11
C GLU A 201 -25.75 7.95 -18.41
N GLN A 202 -25.49 8.77 -17.40
CA GLN A 202 -24.65 9.96 -17.50
C GLN A 202 -23.16 9.65 -17.43
N HIS A 203 -22.80 8.51 -16.82
CA HIS A 203 -21.43 8.07 -16.57
C HIS A 203 -21.11 6.67 -17.15
N PRO A 204 -21.30 6.45 -18.46
CA PRO A 204 -21.03 5.14 -19.07
C PRO A 204 -19.56 4.71 -18.95
N GLU A 205 -18.61 5.66 -18.83
CA GLU A 205 -17.18 5.41 -18.64
C GLU A 205 -16.88 4.53 -17.41
N VAL A 206 -17.75 4.59 -16.38
CA VAL A 206 -17.66 3.77 -15.17
C VAL A 206 -17.80 2.28 -15.49
N LEU A 207 -18.61 1.96 -16.49
CA LEU A 207 -18.89 0.59 -16.91
C LEU A 207 -17.79 0.05 -17.83
N HIS A 208 -17.14 0.91 -18.60
CA HIS A 208 -16.22 0.54 -19.68
C HIS A 208 -14.73 0.62 -19.34
N ASN A 209 -14.37 0.87 -18.07
CA ASN A 209 -12.97 0.86 -17.61
C ASN A 209 -12.11 2.00 -18.19
N GLU A 210 -12.71 3.14 -18.56
CA GLU A 210 -11.99 4.19 -19.29
C GLU A 210 -11.21 5.17 -18.40
N PHE A 211 -11.27 5.01 -17.07
CA PHE A 211 -10.61 5.94 -16.15
C PHE A 211 -9.08 5.86 -16.17
N GLY A 212 -8.48 4.77 -16.66
CA GLY A 212 -7.02 4.60 -16.74
C GLY A 212 -6.27 4.60 -15.39
N LEU A 213 -6.98 4.73 -14.27
CA LEU A 213 -6.43 4.79 -12.91
C LEU A 213 -5.57 3.55 -12.60
N ASP A 214 -5.97 2.40 -13.12
CA ASP A 214 -5.24 1.16 -12.98
C ASP A 214 -3.85 1.23 -13.61
N LYS A 215 -3.75 1.76 -14.83
CA LYS A 215 -2.46 1.92 -15.53
C LYS A 215 -1.50 2.84 -14.78
N ASP A 216 -1.99 3.92 -14.18
CA ASP A 216 -1.13 4.85 -13.46
C ASP A 216 -0.67 4.29 -12.11
N ILE A 217 -1.55 3.57 -11.40
CA ILE A 217 -1.16 2.85 -10.18
C ILE A 217 -0.14 1.76 -10.50
N ILE A 218 -0.33 1.02 -11.60
CA ILE A 218 0.63 0.01 -12.07
C ILE A 218 1.98 0.65 -12.35
N ARG A 219 2.00 1.71 -13.16
CA ARG A 219 3.22 2.45 -13.51
C ARG A 219 3.93 2.99 -12.27
N LEU A 220 3.18 3.45 -11.27
CA LEU A 220 3.71 3.88 -9.98
C LEU A 220 4.48 2.76 -9.29
N PHE A 221 3.93 1.55 -9.24
CA PHE A 221 4.56 0.42 -8.56
C PHE A 221 5.63 -0.30 -9.38
N GLU A 222 5.65 -0.12 -10.70
CA GLU A 222 6.68 -0.64 -11.62
C GLU A 222 7.95 0.21 -11.61
N ASN A 223 7.83 1.53 -11.48
CA ASN A 223 8.98 2.45 -11.54
C ASN A 223 9.81 2.53 -10.25
N GLN A 224 9.48 1.77 -9.20
CA GLN A 224 10.24 1.64 -7.93
C GLN A 224 10.69 2.94 -7.23
N ASP A 225 10.21 4.12 -7.63
CA ASP A 225 10.54 5.36 -6.95
C ASP A 225 9.78 5.41 -5.61
N GLU A 226 10.50 5.10 -4.53
CA GLU A 226 10.04 5.07 -3.13
C GLU A 226 9.60 6.46 -2.59
N LYS A 227 9.42 7.46 -3.44
CA LYS A 227 9.00 8.81 -3.05
C LYS A 227 7.48 8.84 -2.81
N THR A 228 7.09 9.64 -1.82
CA THR A 228 5.73 9.81 -1.30
C THR A 228 4.76 10.25 -2.40
N LEU A 229 4.07 9.30 -3.01
CA LEU A 229 3.09 9.54 -4.08
C LEU A 229 1.67 9.48 -3.49
N THR A 230 0.96 10.60 -3.55
CA THR A 230 -0.38 10.79 -2.99
C THR A 230 -1.48 10.62 -4.04
N GLN A 231 -2.74 10.48 -3.61
CA GLN A 231 -3.91 10.50 -4.49
C GLN A 231 -3.97 11.78 -5.34
N GLU A 232 -3.53 12.90 -4.76
CA GLU A 232 -3.53 14.22 -5.42
C GLU A 232 -2.54 14.27 -6.58
N ASN A 233 -1.35 13.69 -6.42
CA ASN A 233 -0.34 13.67 -7.47
C ASN A 233 -0.76 12.80 -8.67
N ILE A 234 -1.35 11.62 -8.44
CA ILE A 234 -1.80 10.73 -9.53
C ILE A 234 -3.09 11.22 -10.18
N ASN A 235 -4.02 11.76 -9.38
CA ASN A 235 -5.28 12.24 -9.92
C ASN A 235 -5.16 13.55 -10.69
N THR A 236 -4.07 14.31 -10.56
CA THR A 236 -3.90 15.53 -11.36
C THR A 236 -3.81 15.20 -12.85
N ASP A 237 -2.99 14.21 -13.23
CA ASP A 237 -2.84 13.74 -14.61
C ASP A 237 -4.15 13.13 -15.16
N ASN A 238 -4.89 12.41 -14.31
CA ASN A 238 -6.18 11.81 -14.70
C ASN A 238 -7.33 12.81 -14.73
N LYS A 239 -7.35 13.80 -13.83
CA LYS A 239 -8.31 14.90 -13.82
C LYS A 239 -8.18 15.73 -15.09
N GLU A 240 -6.97 16.00 -15.55
CA GLU A 240 -6.76 16.70 -16.83
C GLU A 240 -7.26 15.88 -18.02
N LYS A 241 -6.99 14.57 -18.07
CA LYS A 241 -7.53 13.67 -19.11
C LYS A 241 -9.06 13.60 -19.08
N LEU A 242 -9.66 13.50 -17.88
CA LEU A 242 -11.11 13.47 -17.69
C LEU A 242 -11.78 14.78 -18.08
N LEU A 243 -11.16 15.93 -17.74
CA LEU A 243 -11.63 17.24 -18.19
C LEU A 243 -11.51 17.38 -19.71
N GLN A 244 -10.43 16.88 -20.32
CA GLN A 244 -10.25 16.92 -21.78
C GLN A 244 -11.27 16.04 -22.54
N THR A 245 -11.65 14.87 -22.01
CA THR A 245 -12.70 14.03 -22.60
C THR A 245 -14.09 14.63 -22.44
N LEU A 246 -14.38 15.29 -21.30
CA LEU A 246 -15.63 16.03 -21.09
C LEU A 246 -15.75 17.27 -21.99
N HIS A 247 -14.63 17.95 -22.28
CA HIS A 247 -14.62 19.11 -23.19
C HIS A 247 -14.78 18.73 -24.68
N LYS A 248 -14.41 17.51 -25.09
CA LYS A 248 -14.62 17.03 -26.46
C LYS A 248 -16.08 16.67 -26.79
N ASN A 249 -16.91 16.44 -25.77
CA ASN A 249 -18.34 16.11 -25.92
C ASN A 249 -19.28 17.27 -25.56
N SER A 250 -18.77 18.49 -25.44
CA SER A 250 -19.61 19.67 -25.32
C SER A 250 -20.19 20.05 -26.69
N PRO A 251 -21.53 20.23 -26.84
CA PRO A 251 -22.11 20.60 -28.12
C PRO A 251 -21.58 21.98 -28.57
N PRO A 252 -21.46 22.23 -29.89
CA PRO A 252 -20.92 23.49 -30.40
C PRO A 252 -21.75 24.66 -29.85
N LYS A 253 -21.07 25.63 -29.24
CA LYS A 253 -21.69 26.86 -28.73
C LYS A 253 -22.52 27.49 -29.85
N GLN A 254 -23.83 27.63 -29.64
CA GLN A 254 -24.67 28.43 -30.51
C GLN A 254 -24.12 29.85 -30.57
N VAL A 255 -23.70 30.26 -31.77
CA VAL A 255 -23.30 31.62 -32.08
C VAL A 255 -24.52 32.51 -31.94
N LYS A 256 -24.62 33.27 -30.84
CA LYS A 256 -25.59 34.36 -30.73
C LYS A 256 -25.18 35.46 -31.70
N LYS A 257 -25.96 35.62 -32.78
CA LYS A 257 -25.92 36.78 -33.67
C LYS A 257 -26.08 38.05 -32.83
N GLN A 258 -25.08 38.92 -32.85
CA GLN A 258 -25.19 40.28 -32.33
C GLN A 258 -26.08 41.09 -33.30
N THR A 259 -27.18 41.63 -32.79
CA THR A 259 -27.91 42.71 -33.46
C THR A 259 -27.23 44.06 -33.14
N PRO A 260 -27.06 44.95 -34.12
CA PRO A 260 -26.42 46.24 -33.88
C PRO A 260 -27.40 47.20 -33.18
N LYS A 261 -26.97 47.79 -32.06
CA LYS A 261 -27.66 48.91 -31.42
C LYS A 261 -27.56 50.14 -32.34
N LYS A 262 -28.71 50.63 -32.81
CA LYS A 262 -28.84 52.00 -33.34
C LYS A 262 -28.79 52.98 -32.18
N SER A 263 -27.88 53.94 -32.26
CA SER A 263 -27.81 55.13 -31.44
C SER A 263 -28.83 56.18 -31.90
N ARG A 264 -29.62 56.69 -30.96
CA ARG A 264 -30.12 58.07 -30.94
C ARG A 264 -30.17 58.53 -29.49
#